data_AF-A0A2E8JPP4-F1
#
_entry.id   AF-A0A2E8JPP4-F1
#
_cell.length_a   1.000
_cell.length_b   1.000
_cell.length_c   1.000
_cell.angle_alpha   90.00
_cell.angle_beta   90.00
_cell.angle_gamma   90.00
#
_symmetry.space_group_name_H-M   'P 1'
#
loop_
_entity.id
_entity.type
_entity.pdbx_description
1 polymer ?
#
loop_
_entity_poly.entity_id
_entity_poly.type
_entity_poly.pdbx_seq_one_letter_code
_entity_poly.pdbx_strand_id
1 'polypeptide(L)'
;MMKIKLFVSATEAKNGFGGVLDALADGPVGIEKNGKPVAVMLSAERFDALQQFELFESLRNQVLERQPSVLGVLHAYKDAKLSSRDAALKLGLSDSGQVLDLMGFAQLGIPEIPDDLLRSQLESLQALRVQQ
;
A
#
# COMPACT_ATOMS: atom_id res chain seq x y z
N MET A 1 13.09 9.56 -3.13
CA MET A 1 13.63 8.80 -4.27
C MET A 1 14.54 7.72 -3.72
N MET A 2 14.23 6.45 -3.99
CA MET A 2 15.04 5.32 -3.51
C MET A 2 16.41 5.36 -4.21
N LYS A 3 17.50 5.34 -3.44
CA LYS A 3 18.86 5.43 -3.98
C LYS A 3 19.57 4.10 -3.77
N ILE A 4 20.25 3.64 -4.82
CA ILE A 4 21.13 2.48 -4.73
C ILE A 4 22.27 2.83 -3.77
N LYS A 5 22.47 1.98 -2.76
CA LYS A 5 23.44 2.19 -1.69
C LYS A 5 24.86 1.95 -2.19
N LEU A 6 25.03 0.87 -2.94
CA LEU A 6 26.31 0.44 -3.50
C LEU A 6 26.09 -0.40 -4.75
N PHE A 7 27.12 -0.48 -5.59
CA PHE A 7 27.17 -1.39 -6.72
C PHE A 7 28.24 -2.45 -6.48
N VAL A 8 27.91 -3.70 -6.77
CA VAL A 8 28.86 -4.83 -6.80
C VAL A 8 28.84 -5.48 -8.17
N SER A 9 29.97 -6.03 -8.59
CA SER A 9 30.01 -6.85 -9.79
C SER A 9 29.21 -8.14 -9.60
N ALA A 10 28.71 -8.72 -10.68
CA ALA A 10 28.02 -10.01 -10.66
C ALA A 10 28.89 -11.13 -10.07
N THR A 11 30.21 -11.06 -10.25
CA THR A 11 31.17 -12.00 -9.66
C THR A 11 31.27 -11.83 -8.14
N GLU A 12 31.37 -10.60 -7.65
CA GLU A 12 31.39 -10.31 -6.21
C GLU A 12 30.07 -10.70 -5.55
N ALA A 13 28.93 -10.40 -6.18
CA ALA A 13 27.62 -10.77 -5.66
C ALA A 13 27.45 -12.29 -5.58
N LYS A 14 27.94 -13.03 -6.58
CA LYS A 14 27.91 -14.51 -6.58
C LYS A 14 28.78 -15.10 -5.47
N ASN A 15 29.99 -14.56 -5.30
CA ASN A 15 30.99 -15.12 -4.38
C ASN A 15 30.82 -14.65 -2.93
N GLY A 16 30.17 -13.50 -2.72
CA GLY A 16 29.99 -12.84 -1.43
C GLY A 16 28.52 -12.59 -1.07
N PHE A 17 27.62 -13.48 -1.49
CA PHE A 17 26.17 -13.27 -1.39
C PHE A 17 25.69 -12.92 0.03
N GLY A 18 26.27 -13.53 1.07
CA GLY A 18 25.95 -13.19 2.46
C GLY A 18 26.18 -11.72 2.79
N GLY A 19 27.31 -11.15 2.38
CA GLY A 19 27.59 -9.72 2.58
C GLY A 19 26.67 -8.81 1.75
N VAL A 20 26.19 -9.28 0.59
CA VAL A 20 25.15 -8.57 -0.17
C VAL A 20 23.84 -8.54 0.60
N LEU A 21 23.44 -9.66 1.23
CA LEU A 21 22.24 -9.71 2.06
C LEU A 21 22.34 -8.78 3.27
N ASP A 22 23.49 -8.73 3.94
CA ASP A 22 23.72 -7.82 5.07
C ASP A 22 23.58 -6.35 4.62
N ALA A 23 24.12 -6.00 3.45
CA ALA A 23 24.01 -4.66 2.89
C ALA A 23 22.57 -4.26 2.52
N LEU A 24 21.67 -5.23 2.29
CA LEU A 24 20.25 -4.94 2.02
C LEU A 24 19.52 -4.36 3.24
N ALA A 25 20.03 -4.54 4.47
CA ALA A 25 19.45 -3.87 5.63
C ALA A 25 19.50 -2.35 5.45
N ASP A 26 20.64 -1.84 4.97
CA ASP A 26 20.89 -0.41 4.79
C ASP A 26 20.24 0.17 3.52
N GLY A 27 20.02 -0.65 2.50
CA GLY A 27 19.32 -0.21 1.30
C GLY A 27 19.52 -1.11 0.06
N PRO A 28 18.94 -0.72 -1.09
CA PRO A 28 19.07 -1.47 -2.33
C PRO A 28 20.52 -1.61 -2.79
N VAL A 29 20.87 -2.78 -3.29
CA VAL A 29 22.20 -3.06 -3.86
C VAL A 29 22.10 -3.19 -5.37
N GLY A 30 22.90 -2.44 -6.11
CA GLY A 30 23.01 -2.55 -7.55
C GLY A 30 23.99 -3.66 -7.95
N ILE A 31 23.65 -4.41 -8.99
CA ILE A 31 24.51 -5.45 -9.56
C ILE A 31 24.98 -4.99 -10.94
N GLU A 32 26.29 -5.07 -11.17
CA GLU A 32 26.91 -4.72 -12.44
C GLU A 32 27.50 -5.92 -13.17
N LYS A 33 27.48 -5.88 -14.51
CA LYS A 33 28.20 -6.81 -15.36
C LYS A 33 29.02 -6.02 -16.36
N ASN A 34 30.33 -6.26 -16.38
CA ASN A 34 31.28 -5.52 -17.22
C ASN A 34 31.19 -3.99 -17.02
N GLY A 35 31.07 -3.53 -15.77
CA GLY A 35 30.97 -2.11 -15.41
C GLY A 35 29.65 -1.43 -15.80
N LYS A 36 28.61 -2.21 -16.13
CA LYS A 36 27.28 -1.70 -16.45
C LYS A 36 26.24 -2.21 -15.43
N PRO A 37 25.37 -1.34 -14.88
CA PRO A 37 24.24 -1.77 -14.08
C PRO A 37 23.33 -2.72 -14.85
N VAL A 38 23.01 -3.87 -14.27
CA VAL A 38 22.15 -4.89 -14.90
C VAL A 38 20.98 -5.34 -14.02
N ALA A 39 21.08 -5.19 -12.70
CA ALA A 39 20.01 -5.51 -11.77
C ALA A 39 20.10 -4.69 -10.49
N VAL A 40 19.02 -4.69 -9.71
CA VAL A 40 18.97 -4.16 -8.34
C VAL A 40 18.37 -5.25 -7.46
N MET A 41 18.97 -5.46 -6.30
CA MET A 41 18.48 -6.34 -5.27
C MET A 41 17.84 -5.52 -4.16
N LEU A 42 16.69 -5.99 -3.67
CA LEU A 42 15.92 -5.39 -2.58
C LEU A 42 15.73 -6.43 -1.47
N SER A 43 15.57 -5.96 -0.24
CA SER A 43 14.98 -6.80 0.81
C SER A 43 13.53 -7.13 0.44
N ALA A 44 13.02 -8.27 0.93
CA ALA A 44 11.65 -8.69 0.69
C ALA A 44 10.64 -7.59 1.08
N GLU A 45 10.80 -7.00 2.28
CA GLU A 45 9.96 -5.89 2.76
C GLU A 45 9.93 -4.69 1.79
N ARG A 46 11.08 -4.29 1.24
CA ARG A 46 11.14 -3.17 0.29
C ARG A 46 10.51 -3.53 -1.05
N PHE A 47 10.66 -4.77 -1.46
CA PHE A 47 10.00 -5.26 -2.67
C PHE A 47 8.47 -5.27 -2.50
N ASP A 48 7.97 -5.75 -1.37
CA ASP A 48 6.53 -5.74 -1.06
C ASP A 48 5.98 -4.31 -1.01
N ALA A 49 6.70 -3.38 -0.38
CA ALA A 49 6.34 -1.96 -0.35
C ALA A 49 6.31 -1.35 -1.77
N LEU A 50 7.26 -1.71 -2.63
CA LEU A 50 7.27 -1.27 -4.03
C LEU A 50 6.07 -1.83 -4.79
N GLN A 51 5.73 -3.10 -4.62
CA GLN A 51 4.54 -3.70 -5.25
C GLN A 51 3.25 -3.02 -4.80
N GLN A 52 3.11 -2.72 -3.50
CA GLN A 52 1.94 -2.02 -2.97
C GLN A 52 1.83 -0.59 -3.52
N PHE A 53 2.97 0.10 -3.67
CA PHE A 53 3.01 1.42 -4.31
C PHE A 53 2.57 1.35 -5.78
N GLU A 54 3.12 0.42 -6.56
CA GLU A 54 2.76 0.23 -7.98
C GLU A 54 1.28 -0.14 -8.17
N LEU A 55 0.75 -1.01 -7.31
CA LEU A 55 -0.67 -1.35 -7.29
C LEU A 55 -1.54 -0.12 -7.03
N PHE A 56 -1.20 0.65 -5.99
CA PHE A 56 -1.95 1.86 -5.64
C PHE A 56 -1.95 2.88 -6.79
N GLU A 57 -0.79 3.13 -7.40
CA GLU A 57 -0.71 4.05 -8.56
C GLU A 57 -1.52 3.55 -9.76
N SER A 58 -1.52 2.23 -10.02
CA SER A 58 -2.38 1.63 -11.04
C SER A 58 -3.86 1.88 -10.74
N LEU A 59 -4.31 1.62 -9.50
CA LEU A 59 -5.70 1.86 -9.08
C LEU A 59 -6.08 3.34 -9.16
N ARG A 60 -5.18 4.24 -8.75
CA ARG A 60 -5.36 5.68 -8.86
C ARG A 60 -5.59 6.08 -10.33
N ASN A 61 -4.80 5.56 -11.26
CA ASN A 61 -5.00 5.83 -12.69
C ASN A 61 -6.34 5.27 -13.18
N GLN A 62 -6.72 4.05 -12.77
CA GLN A 62 -8.02 3.46 -13.10
C GLN A 62 -9.21 4.29 -12.56
N VAL A 63 -9.06 4.88 -11.37
CA VAL A 63 -10.05 5.82 -10.81
C VAL A 63 -10.18 7.08 -11.66
N LEU A 64 -9.04 7.67 -12.07
CA LEU A 64 -9.02 8.87 -12.93
C LEU A 64 -9.64 8.57 -14.31
N GLU A 65 -9.40 7.38 -14.84
CA GLU A 65 -10.00 6.88 -16.08
C GLU A 65 -11.46 6.41 -15.91
N ARG A 66 -12.01 6.52 -14.69
CA ARG A 66 -13.37 6.12 -14.31
C ARG A 66 -13.70 4.67 -14.65
N GLN A 67 -12.75 3.76 -14.41
CA GLN A 67 -12.97 2.35 -14.66
C GLN A 67 -14.08 1.79 -13.75
N PRO A 68 -15.12 1.12 -14.30
CA PRO A 68 -16.28 0.68 -13.52
C PRO A 68 -15.97 -0.34 -12.42
N SER A 69 -14.95 -1.18 -12.61
CA SER A 69 -14.54 -2.20 -11.64
C SER A 69 -14.11 -1.57 -10.30
N VAL A 70 -13.23 -0.57 -10.37
CA VAL A 70 -12.70 0.12 -9.18
C VAL A 70 -13.76 1.04 -8.59
N LEU A 71 -14.42 1.85 -9.41
CA LEU A 71 -15.48 2.75 -8.95
C LEU A 71 -16.63 1.99 -8.28
N GLY A 72 -17.00 0.81 -8.79
CA GLY A 72 -18.03 -0.03 -8.19
C GLY A 72 -17.70 -0.43 -6.75
N VAL A 73 -16.43 -0.76 -6.47
CA VAL A 73 -15.98 -1.07 -5.11
C VAL A 73 -16.02 0.18 -4.23
N LEU A 74 -15.54 1.33 -4.73
CA LEU A 74 -15.54 2.58 -3.96
C LEU A 74 -16.95 3.08 -3.66
N HIS A 75 -17.89 2.94 -4.59
CA HIS A 75 -19.30 3.25 -4.36
C HIS A 75 -19.94 2.29 -3.35
N ALA A 76 -19.64 0.99 -3.43
CA ALA A 76 -20.13 0.03 -2.45
C ALA A 76 -19.60 0.33 -1.04
N TYR A 77 -18.35 0.78 -0.92
CA TYR A 77 -17.82 1.27 0.35
C TYR A 77 -18.48 2.57 0.81
N LYS A 78 -18.64 3.56 -0.09
CA LYS A 78 -19.32 4.83 0.18
C LYS A 78 -20.73 4.62 0.74
N ASP A 79 -21.49 3.72 0.12
CA ASP A 79 -22.87 3.41 0.48
C ASP A 79 -22.99 2.46 1.69
N ALA A 80 -21.90 2.25 2.44
CA ALA A 80 -21.81 1.34 3.58
C ALA A 80 -22.18 -0.13 3.28
N LYS A 81 -22.14 -0.56 2.00
CA LYS A 81 -22.37 -1.95 1.57
C LYS A 81 -21.14 -2.83 1.70
N LEU A 82 -19.95 -2.21 1.86
CA LEU A 82 -18.70 -2.88 2.17
C LEU A 82 -18.06 -2.20 3.37
N SER A 83 -17.35 -2.98 4.19
CA SER A 83 -16.42 -2.40 5.16
C SER A 83 -15.18 -1.86 4.46
N SER A 84 -14.46 -0.95 5.11
CA SER A 84 -13.18 -0.42 4.60
C SER A 84 -12.16 -1.54 4.36
N ARG A 85 -12.12 -2.53 5.25
CA ARG A 85 -11.26 -3.72 5.13
C ARG A 85 -11.62 -4.58 3.92
N ASP A 86 -12.91 -4.81 3.67
CA ASP A 86 -13.35 -5.62 2.53
C ASP A 86 -13.13 -4.90 1.20
N ALA A 87 -13.29 -3.58 1.18
CA ALA A 87 -12.98 -2.76 0.03
C ALA A 87 -11.47 -2.81 -0.29
N ALA A 88 -10.61 -2.67 0.73
CA ALA A 88 -9.17 -2.81 0.58
C ALA A 88 -8.79 -4.20 0.02
N LEU A 89 -9.35 -5.26 0.60
CA LEU A 89 -9.11 -6.64 0.15
C LEU A 89 -9.55 -6.86 -1.30
N LYS A 90 -10.71 -6.32 -1.71
CA LYS A 90 -11.19 -6.41 -3.10
C LYS A 90 -10.31 -5.65 -4.09
N LEU A 91 -9.64 -4.59 -3.65
CA LEU A 91 -8.70 -3.80 -4.45
C LEU A 91 -7.26 -4.32 -4.34
N GLY A 92 -6.99 -5.30 -3.49
CA GLY A 92 -5.65 -5.83 -3.24
C GLY A 92 -4.75 -4.94 -2.39
N LEU A 93 -5.33 -3.93 -1.73
CA LEU A 93 -4.60 -2.98 -0.89
C LEU A 93 -4.29 -3.59 0.47
N SER A 94 -3.08 -3.35 0.96
CA SER A 94 -2.63 -3.78 2.29
C SER A 94 -3.12 -2.86 3.42
N ASP A 95 -3.43 -1.60 3.11
CA ASP A 95 -3.95 -0.62 4.07
C ASP A 95 -5.35 -0.14 3.68
N SER A 96 -6.25 -0.12 4.67
CA SER A 96 -7.62 0.37 4.52
C SER A 96 -7.68 1.90 4.34
N GLY A 97 -6.67 2.64 4.84
CA GLY A 97 -6.55 4.08 4.63
C GLY A 97 -6.45 4.47 3.14
N GLN A 98 -5.79 3.64 2.33
CA GLN A 98 -5.64 3.86 0.90
C GLN A 98 -6.97 3.85 0.14
N VAL A 99 -8.00 3.18 0.68
CA VAL A 99 -9.35 3.23 0.09
C VAL A 99 -9.92 4.64 0.17
N LEU A 100 -9.68 5.35 1.28
CA LEU A 100 -10.11 6.75 1.45
C LEU A 100 -9.36 7.68 0.51
N ASP A 101 -8.06 7.46 0.30
CA ASP A 101 -7.28 8.23 -0.67
C ASP A 101 -7.85 8.07 -2.09
N LEU A 102 -8.17 6.83 -2.49
CA LEU A 102 -8.83 6.54 -3.78
C LEU A 102 -10.20 7.19 -3.91
N MET A 103 -11.00 7.23 -2.83
CA MET A 103 -12.26 7.99 -2.82
C MET A 103 -12.03 9.49 -3.08
N GLY A 104 -10.99 10.07 -2.47
CA GLY A 104 -10.58 11.45 -2.72
C GLY A 104 -10.28 11.71 -4.20
N PHE A 105 -9.52 10.83 -4.85
CA PHE A 105 -9.26 10.92 -6.29
C PHE A 105 -10.53 10.76 -7.14
N ALA A 106 -11.45 9.90 -6.72
CA ALA A 106 -12.74 9.69 -7.37
C ALA A 106 -13.75 10.84 -7.12
N GLN A 107 -13.40 11.82 -6.28
CA GLN A 107 -14.29 12.87 -5.79
C GLN A 107 -15.57 12.30 -5.14
N LEU A 108 -15.42 11.15 -4.50
CA LEU A 108 -16.46 10.55 -3.69
C LEU A 108 -16.40 11.20 -2.30
N GLY A 109 -17.53 11.76 -1.85
CA GLY A 109 -17.66 12.30 -0.50
C GLY A 109 -17.41 11.23 0.58
N ILE A 110 -17.39 11.66 1.84
CA ILE A 110 -17.15 10.79 3.00
C ILE A 110 -18.12 9.60 2.99
N PRO A 111 -17.66 8.37 3.28
CA PRO A 111 -18.53 7.20 3.36
C PRO A 111 -19.63 7.41 4.40
N GLU A 112 -20.81 6.89 4.11
CA GLU A 112 -21.94 6.95 5.04
C GLU A 112 -21.64 6.09 6.27
N ILE A 113 -21.99 6.60 7.44
CA ILE A 113 -21.90 5.87 8.69
C ILE A 113 -23.32 5.38 9.01
N PRO A 114 -23.56 4.06 9.10
CA PRO A 114 -24.85 3.54 9.51
C PRO A 114 -25.28 4.08 10.88
N ASP A 115 -26.55 4.51 11.00
CA ASP A 115 -27.09 5.14 12.21
C ASP A 115 -26.96 4.24 13.46
N ASP A 116 -27.09 2.93 13.28
CA ASP A 116 -26.94 1.91 14.32
C ASP A 116 -25.48 1.83 14.81
N LEU A 117 -24.52 1.88 13.90
CA LEU A 117 -23.10 1.94 14.25
C LEU A 117 -22.79 3.23 15.02
N LEU A 118 -23.30 4.37 14.55
CA LEU A 118 -23.11 5.66 15.23
C LEU A 118 -23.68 5.63 16.66
N ARG A 119 -24.90 5.07 16.83
CA ARG A 119 -25.54 4.91 18.15
C ARG A 119 -24.73 4.02 19.08
N SER A 120 -24.27 2.86 18.60
CA SER A 120 -23.47 1.94 19.42
C SER A 120 -22.14 2.56 19.88
N GLN A 121 -21.49 3.37 19.03
CA GLN A 121 -20.28 4.08 19.38
C GLN A 121 -20.55 5.19 20.41
N LEU A 122 -21.63 5.95 20.26
CA LEU A 122 -22.04 6.97 21.22
C LEU A 122 -22.34 6.36 22.60
N GLU A 123 -23.05 5.23 22.64
CA GLU A 123 -23.34 4.50 23.88
C GLU A 123 -22.04 4.02 24.55
N SER A 124 -21.09 3.50 23.77
CA SER A 124 -19.78 3.06 24.26
C SER A 124 -18.97 4.22 24.86
N LEU A 125 -18.97 5.38 24.21
CA LEU A 125 -18.29 6.59 24.69
C LEU A 125 -18.95 7.16 25.95
N GLN A 126 -20.28 7.10 26.04
CA GLN A 126 -21.02 7.50 27.24
C GLN A 126 -20.71 6.57 28.41
N ALA A 127 -20.64 5.26 28.19
CA ALA A 127 -20.27 4.28 29.23
C ALA A 127 -18.86 4.52 29.79
N LEU A 128 -17.90 4.87 28.93
CA LEU A 128 -16.53 5.24 29.34
C LEU A 128 -16.50 6.53 30.17
N ARG A 129 -17.40 7.47 29.89
CA ARG A 129 -17.48 8.76 30.58
C ARG A 129 -18.12 8.69 31.97
N VAL A 130 -18.87 7.62 32.25
CA VAL A 130 -19.49 7.37 33.58
C VAL A 130 -18.51 6.68 34.54
N GLN A 131 -17.37 6.17 34.05
CA GLN A 131 -16.34 5.50 34.85
C GLN A 131 -15.16 6.39 35.26
N GLN A 132 -15.18 7.69 34.93
CA GLN A 132 -14.21 8.71 35.37
C GLN A 132 -14.87 9.70 36.32
#